data_AF-A0A953WI56-F1
#
_entry.id   AF-A0A953WI56-F1
#
_cell.length_a   1.000
_cell.length_b   1.000
_cell.length_c   1.000
_cell.angle_alpha   90.00
_cell.angle_beta   90.00
_cell.angle_gamma   90.00
#
_symmetry.space_group_name_H-M   'P 1'
#
loop_
_entity.id
_entity.type
_entity.pdbx_description
1 polymer ?
#
loop_
_entity_poly.entity_id
_entity_poly.type
_entity_poly.pdbx_seq_one_letter_code
_entity_poly.pdbx_strand_id
1 'polypeptide(L)'
;MEPGNNEPLLFGFGFDEAGLPTPLTWDDVLEGKLAVFKRAWLHLDRQSAQAQGWLYRKSGLDRVTVQALLQEETRPRAARHGHGYLINLRGPNLNEGADVEDLVTLRMWAGENLLITLRAR
;
A
#
# COMPACT_ATOMS: atom_id res chain seq x y z
N MET A 1 -9.59 16.23 18.10
CA MET A 1 -9.66 14.95 17.38
C MET A 1 -8.43 14.16 17.78
N GLU A 2 -8.60 13.18 18.66
CA GLU A 2 -7.60 12.13 18.84
C GLU A 2 -7.25 11.60 17.44
N PRO A 3 -5.97 11.49 17.04
CA PRO A 3 -5.65 10.74 15.84
C PRO A 3 -6.12 9.31 16.13
N GLY A 4 -7.26 8.93 15.54
CA GLY A 4 -7.70 7.55 15.55
C GLY A 4 -6.48 6.71 15.19
N ASN A 5 -6.13 5.77 16.05
CA ASN A 5 -4.93 4.96 15.93
C ASN A 5 -5.05 4.12 14.64
N ASN A 6 -4.80 4.73 13.48
CA ASN A 6 -5.02 4.13 12.19
C ASN A 6 -3.98 3.03 12.03
N GLU A 7 -4.47 1.80 12.10
CA GLU A 7 -3.68 0.59 11.94
C GLU A 7 -2.88 0.70 10.63
N PRO A 8 -1.53 0.68 10.69
CA PRO A 8 -0.70 0.95 9.52
C PRO A 8 -0.86 -0.10 8.44
N LEU A 9 -1.01 -1.37 8.83
CA LEU A 9 -1.26 -2.50 7.96
C LEU A 9 -2.69 -2.96 8.13
N LEU A 10 -3.48 -2.84 7.07
CA LEU A 10 -4.87 -3.30 7.05
C LEU A 10 -4.94 -4.81 6.80
N PHE A 11 -4.05 -5.30 5.95
CA PHE A 11 -3.74 -6.72 5.78
C PHE A 11 -2.43 -6.87 5.01
N GLY A 12 -1.78 -8.01 5.16
CA GLY A 12 -0.61 -8.36 4.37
C GLY A 12 -0.44 -9.85 4.23
N PHE A 13 0.22 -10.27 3.14
CA PHE A 13 0.52 -11.67 2.86
C PHE A 13 1.94 -11.81 2.30
N GLY A 14 2.69 -12.76 2.82
CA GLY A 14 3.90 -13.29 2.20
C GLY A 14 3.56 -14.54 1.40
N PHE A 15 4.18 -14.72 0.24
CA PHE A 15 3.97 -15.87 -0.64
C PHE A 15 5.27 -16.63 -0.81
N ASP A 16 5.21 -17.95 -0.58
CA ASP A 16 6.34 -18.85 -0.84
C ASP A 16 6.54 -19.11 -2.36
N GLU A 17 7.49 -19.98 -2.70
CA GLU A 17 7.79 -20.36 -4.09
C GLU A 17 6.59 -21.03 -4.80
N ALA A 18 5.73 -21.75 -4.06
CA ALA A 18 4.51 -22.36 -4.58
C ALA A 18 3.35 -21.36 -4.70
N GLY A 19 3.49 -20.15 -4.14
CA GLY A 19 2.46 -19.12 -4.11
C GLY A 19 1.45 -19.28 -2.98
N LEU A 20 1.76 -20.07 -1.94
CA LEU A 20 0.90 -20.20 -0.76
C LEU A 20 1.00 -18.95 0.12
N PRO A 21 -0.13 -18.33 0.52
CA PRO A 21 -0.13 -17.11 1.32
C PRO A 21 0.07 -17.42 2.81
N THR A 22 0.93 -16.64 3.45
CA THR A 22 1.07 -16.54 4.91
C THR A 22 0.65 -15.13 5.34
N PRO A 23 -0.36 -14.96 6.20
CA PRO A 23 -0.73 -13.65 6.74
C PRO A 23 0.44 -12.99 7.47
N LEU A 24 0.55 -11.67 7.34
CA LEU A 24 1.57 -10.86 8.00
C LEU A 24 0.94 -9.89 8.99
N THR A 25 1.61 -9.70 10.12
CA THR A 25 1.30 -8.62 11.06
C THR A 25 2.12 -7.37 10.74
N TRP A 26 1.83 -6.24 11.40
CA TRP A 26 2.68 -5.06 11.27
C TRP A 26 4.08 -5.30 11.85
N ASP A 27 4.19 -6.04 12.96
CA ASP A 27 5.48 -6.37 13.56
C ASP A 27 6.35 -7.21 12.61
N ASP A 28 5.76 -8.18 11.90
CA ASP A 28 6.44 -8.94 10.84
C ASP A 28 7.06 -8.01 9.77
N VAL A 29 6.35 -6.93 9.41
CA VAL A 29 6.83 -5.92 8.45
C VAL A 29 7.96 -5.08 9.03
N LEU A 30 7.87 -4.69 10.31
CA LEU A 30 8.88 -3.87 10.99
C LEU A 30 10.19 -4.63 11.24
N GLU A 31 10.09 -5.93 11.49
CA GLU A 31 11.19 -6.87 11.73
C GLU A 31 11.84 -7.38 10.42
N GLY A 32 11.27 -7.03 9.27
CA GLY A 32 11.85 -7.37 7.96
C GLY A 32 11.56 -8.80 7.48
N LYS A 33 10.54 -9.46 8.06
CA LYS A 33 10.15 -10.83 7.70
C LYS A 33 9.75 -10.99 6.23
N LEU A 34 9.42 -9.89 5.53
CA LEU A 34 9.17 -9.91 4.08
C LEU A 34 10.29 -10.58 3.28
N ALA A 35 11.53 -10.49 3.76
CA ALA A 35 12.71 -11.03 3.08
C ALA A 35 12.73 -12.56 3.00
N VAL A 36 11.93 -13.28 3.81
CA VAL A 36 11.84 -14.75 3.73
C VAL A 36 10.87 -15.23 2.65
N PHE A 37 10.06 -14.33 2.09
CA PHE A 37 9.07 -14.66 1.07
C PHE A 37 9.57 -14.31 -0.33
N LYS A 38 9.14 -15.10 -1.31
CA LYS A 38 9.45 -14.84 -2.72
C LYS A 38 8.75 -13.57 -3.20
N ARG A 39 7.49 -13.39 -2.79
CA ARG A 39 6.67 -12.22 -3.06
C ARG A 39 5.92 -11.81 -1.80
N ALA A 40 5.63 -10.53 -1.63
CA ALA A 40 4.75 -10.06 -0.57
C ALA A 40 3.75 -9.02 -1.09
N TRP A 41 2.59 -8.97 -0.45
CA TRP A 41 1.58 -7.94 -0.64
C TRP A 41 1.26 -7.27 0.69
N LEU A 42 1.39 -5.94 0.74
CA LEU A 42 0.97 -5.11 1.86
C LEU A 42 -0.17 -4.18 1.41
N HIS A 43 -1.25 -4.15 2.20
CA HIS A 43 -2.29 -3.14 2.07
C HIS A 43 -2.25 -2.21 3.27
N LEU A 44 -1.85 -0.97 3.03
CA LEU A 44 -1.55 0.02 4.06
C LEU A 44 -2.63 1.10 4.13
N ASP A 45 -2.82 1.63 5.33
CA ASP A 45 -3.56 2.87 5.51
C ASP A 45 -2.64 4.07 5.17
N ARG A 46 -2.99 4.81 4.11
CA ARG A 46 -2.24 5.99 3.65
C ARG A 46 -2.19 7.10 4.71
N GLN A 47 -3.20 7.20 5.57
CA GLN A 47 -3.28 8.22 6.62
C GLN A 47 -2.50 7.84 7.89
N SER A 48 -2.06 6.58 8.02
CA SER A 48 -1.27 6.15 9.18
C SER A 48 0.13 6.76 9.14
N ALA A 49 0.47 7.56 10.15
CA ALA A 49 1.81 8.14 10.30
C ALA A 49 2.90 7.05 10.40
N GLN A 50 2.57 5.89 10.97
CA GLN A 50 3.47 4.75 11.04
C GLN A 50 3.74 4.17 9.64
N ALA A 51 2.69 3.97 8.83
CA ALA A 51 2.84 3.48 7.46
C ALA A 51 3.62 4.47 6.58
N GLN A 52 3.31 5.77 6.66
CA GLN A 52 4.06 6.81 5.95
C GLN A 52 5.54 6.81 6.36
N GLY A 53 5.81 6.73 7.66
CA GLY A 53 7.17 6.66 8.18
C GLY A 53 7.93 5.43 7.70
N TRP A 54 7.29 4.26 7.66
CA TRP A 54 7.87 3.03 7.13
C TRP A 54 8.14 3.14 5.63
N LEU A 55 7.21 3.70 4.85
CA LEU A 55 7.40 3.92 3.42
C LEU A 55 8.67 4.72 3.13
N TYR A 56 8.89 5.82 3.84
CA TYR A 56 10.09 6.64 3.64
C TYR A 56 11.39 6.01 4.14
N ARG A 57 11.35 5.21 5.22
CA ARG A 57 12.56 4.80 5.94
C ARG A 57 12.96 3.34 5.74
N LYS A 58 12.00 2.44 5.48
CA LYS A 58 12.20 0.99 5.55
C LYS A 58 11.67 0.21 4.36
N SER A 59 10.81 0.80 3.51
CA SER A 59 10.21 0.08 2.37
C SER A 59 11.19 -0.28 1.25
N GLY A 60 12.33 0.39 1.19
CA GLY A 60 13.28 0.28 0.07
C GLY A 60 12.85 1.03 -1.20
N LEU A 61 11.69 1.69 -1.21
CA LEU A 61 11.26 2.54 -2.31
C LEU A 61 12.02 3.86 -2.33
N ASP A 62 12.30 4.37 -3.52
CA ASP A 62 12.89 5.70 -3.67
C ASP A 62 11.89 6.80 -3.27
N ARG A 63 12.43 7.98 -2.97
CA ARG A 63 11.65 9.11 -2.47
C ARG A 63 10.54 9.54 -3.44
N VAL A 64 10.77 9.48 -4.75
CA VAL A 64 9.77 9.88 -5.76
C VAL A 64 8.61 8.90 -5.77
N THR A 65 8.90 7.60 -5.69
CA THR A 65 7.88 6.55 -5.55
C THR A 65 7.04 6.76 -4.29
N VAL A 66 7.67 6.96 -3.13
CA VAL A 66 6.93 7.18 -1.87
C VAL A 66 6.07 8.44 -1.95
N GLN A 67 6.61 9.54 -2.48
CA GLN A 67 5.84 10.77 -2.66
C GLN A 67 4.62 10.52 -3.55
N ALA A 68 4.79 9.84 -4.69
CA ALA A 68 3.70 9.52 -5.60
C ALA A 68 2.60 8.66 -4.96
N LEU A 69 2.95 7.72 -4.09
CA LEU A 69 1.99 6.90 -3.33
C LEU A 69 1.23 7.69 -2.26
N LEU A 70 1.82 8.75 -1.72
CA LEU A 70 1.22 9.56 -0.65
C LEU A 70 0.50 10.81 -1.15
N GLN A 71 0.61 11.15 -2.44
CA GLN A 71 -0.08 12.29 -3.07
C GLN A 71 -1.59 12.29 -2.77
N GLU A 72 -2.08 13.45 -2.32
CA GLU A 72 -3.49 13.67 -1.97
C GLU A 72 -4.40 13.48 -3.19
N GLU A 73 -4.14 14.21 -4.26
CA GLU A 73 -4.90 14.12 -5.50
C GLU A 73 -4.15 13.34 -6.56
N THR A 74 -4.81 12.32 -7.12
CA THR A 74 -4.25 11.55 -8.22
C THR A 74 -5.32 11.23 -9.27
N ARG A 75 -4.95 11.36 -10.55
CA ARG A 75 -5.74 10.85 -11.67
C ARG A 75 -5.42 9.37 -11.89
N PRO A 76 -6.35 8.58 -12.47
CA PRO A 76 -6.04 7.22 -12.90
C PRO A 76 -4.82 7.19 -13.82
N ARG A 77 -3.85 6.34 -13.51
CA ARG A 77 -2.63 6.17 -14.30
C ARG A 77 -1.99 4.81 -14.04
N ALA A 78 -1.24 4.31 -15.01
CA ALA A 78 -0.26 3.24 -14.82
C ALA A 78 1.02 3.67 -15.53
N ALA A 79 2.10 3.85 -14.77
CA ALA A 79 3.38 4.30 -15.30
C ALA A 79 4.50 3.44 -14.74
N ARG A 80 5.42 3.03 -15.61
CA ARG A 80 6.66 2.36 -15.20
C ARG A 80 7.56 3.38 -14.51
N HIS A 81 8.11 3.02 -13.35
CA HIS A 81 9.09 3.81 -12.62
C HIS A 81 10.16 2.88 -12.06
N GLY A 82 11.40 3.05 -12.49
CA GLY A 82 12.50 2.13 -12.18
C GLY A 82 12.16 0.68 -12.55
N HIS A 83 12.19 -0.20 -11.55
CA HIS A 83 11.95 -1.65 -11.69
C HIS A 83 10.49 -2.07 -11.40
N GLY A 84 9.57 -1.12 -11.26
CA GLY A 84 8.17 -1.42 -10.99
C GLY A 84 7.22 -0.42 -11.64
N TYR A 85 5.98 -0.41 -11.15
CA TYR A 85 4.92 0.43 -11.67
C TYR A 85 4.25 1.22 -10.55
N LEU A 86 4.02 2.50 -10.81
CA LEU A 86 3.12 3.34 -10.04
C LEU A 86 1.75 3.29 -10.72
N ILE A 87 0.76 2.76 -10.00
CA ILE A 87 -0.60 2.57 -10.51
C ILE A 87 -1.58 3.26 -9.58
N ASN A 88 -2.44 4.09 -10.14
CA ASN A 88 -3.58 4.68 -9.45
C ASN A 88 -4.84 4.27 -10.19
N LEU A 89 -5.76 3.63 -9.47
CA LEU A 89 -7.08 3.24 -9.96
C LEU A 89 -8.15 4.02 -9.21
N ARG A 90 -9.26 4.31 -9.88
CA ARG A 90 -10.47 4.86 -9.27
C ARG A 90 -11.63 3.92 -9.52
N GLY A 91 -12.46 3.74 -8.51
CA GLY A 91 -13.68 2.94 -8.60
C GLY A 91 -14.80 3.57 -7.77
N PRO A 92 -16.06 3.16 -8.01
CA PRO A 92 -17.20 3.66 -7.26
C PRO A 92 -17.02 3.38 -5.76
N ASN A 93 -17.38 4.36 -4.93
CA ASN A 93 -17.45 4.21 -3.48
C ASN A 93 -18.70 3.39 -3.11
N LEU A 94 -18.49 2.22 -2.53
CA LEU A 94 -19.57 1.31 -2.13
C LEU A 94 -19.91 1.42 -0.64
N ASN A 95 -19.39 2.44 0.06
CA ASN A 95 -19.73 2.70 1.45
C ASN A 95 -21.20 3.14 1.57
N GLU A 96 -21.88 2.73 2.64
CA GLU A 96 -23.26 3.15 2.90
C GLU A 96 -23.36 4.68 2.99
N GLY A 97 -24.30 5.26 2.23
CA GLY A 97 -24.52 6.71 2.19
C GLY A 97 -23.54 7.50 1.33
N ALA A 98 -22.63 6.84 0.61
CA ALA A 98 -21.79 7.49 -0.39
C ALA A 98 -22.62 7.90 -1.63
N ASP A 99 -22.26 9.04 -2.24
CA ASP A 99 -22.86 9.44 -3.50
C ASP A 99 -22.36 8.53 -4.64
N VAL A 100 -23.20 8.29 -5.65
CA VAL A 100 -22.87 7.43 -6.80
C VAL A 100 -21.64 7.94 -7.57
N GLU A 101 -21.39 9.24 -7.50
CA GLU A 101 -20.25 9.92 -8.14
C GLU A 101 -18.99 9.94 -7.25
N ASP A 102 -19.08 9.49 -5.99
CA ASP A 102 -17.92 9.41 -5.11
C ASP A 102 -17.00 8.28 -5.57
N LEU A 103 -15.79 8.65 -5.98
CA LEU A 103 -14.77 7.69 -6.40
C LEU A 103 -13.73 7.49 -5.30
N VAL A 104 -13.51 6.24 -4.92
CA VAL A 104 -12.37 5.86 -4.08
C VAL A 104 -11.15 5.58 -4.93
N THR A 105 -9.98 5.93 -4.40
CA THR A 105 -8.69 5.72 -5.09
C THR A 105 -7.92 4.59 -4.45
N LEU A 106 -7.51 3.61 -5.25
CA LEU A 106 -6.49 2.62 -4.91
C LEU A 106 -5.15 3.05 -5.51
N ARG A 107 -4.14 3.20 -4.66
CA ARG A 107 -2.76 3.52 -5.09
C ARG A 107 -1.89 2.29 -4.93
N MET A 108 -0.98 2.05 -5.87
CA MET A 108 -0.18 0.84 -5.89
C MET A 108 1.25 1.13 -6.35
N TRP A 109 2.20 0.56 -5.63
CA TRP A 109 3.51 0.22 -6.16
C TRP A 109 3.52 -1.27 -6.45
N ALA A 110 3.72 -1.63 -7.72
CA ALA A 110 3.85 -3.01 -8.15
C ALA A 110 5.29 -3.26 -8.63
N GLY A 111 6.13 -3.78 -7.73
CA GLY A 111 7.46 -4.28 -8.05
C GLY A 111 7.47 -5.79 -8.31
N GLU A 112 8.64 -6.33 -8.61
CA GLU A 112 8.82 -7.76 -8.90
C GLU A 112 8.45 -8.66 -7.70
N ASN A 113 8.94 -8.33 -6.51
CA ASN A 113 8.76 -9.15 -5.30
C ASN A 113 7.86 -8.50 -4.24
N LEU A 114 7.43 -7.25 -4.45
CA LEU A 114 6.66 -6.51 -3.46
C LEU A 114 5.56 -5.70 -4.13
N LEU A 115 4.32 -6.00 -3.74
CA LEU A 115 3.14 -5.21 -4.03
C LEU A 115 2.79 -4.40 -2.78
N ILE A 116 2.81 -3.08 -2.89
CA ILE A 116 2.26 -2.19 -1.85
C ILE A 116 1.03 -1.52 -2.43
N THR A 117 -0.07 -1.62 -1.70
CA THR A 117 -1.32 -0.95 -2.03
C THR A 117 -1.71 -0.03 -0.88
N LEU A 118 -2.31 1.11 -1.18
CA LEU A 118 -2.75 2.08 -0.18
C LEU A 118 -4.17 2.52 -0.45
N ARG A 119 -4.93 2.67 0.62
CA ARG A 119 -6.22 3.39 0.64
C ARG A 119 -6.17 4.53 1.65
N ALA A 120 -7.03 5.52 1.48
CA ALA A 120 -7.41 6.43 2.55
C ALA A 120 -8.88 6.16 2.89
N ARG A 121 -9.26 6.31 4.17
CA ARG A 121 -10.68 6.26 4.56
C ARG A 121 -11.40 7.50 4.08
#